data_AF-A0A3R9R7M3-F1
#
_entry.id   AF-A0A3R9R7M3-F1
#
_cell.length_a   1.000
_cell.length_b   1.000
_cell.length_c   1.000
_cell.angle_alpha   90.00
_cell.angle_beta   90.00
_cell.angle_gamma   90.00
#
_symmetry.space_group_name_H-M   'P 1'
#
loop_
_entity.id
_entity.type
_entity.pdbx_description
1 polymer ?
#
loop_
_entity_poly.entity_id
_entity_poly.type
_entity_poly.pdbx_seq_one_letter_code
_entity_poly.pdbx_strand_id
1 'polypeptide(L)'
;MPVNNRTGRKPGADYPDKPIAEWNVNHWHRYLIDKNAELFDAEYIPFGKGPISQRWRTEKGQLKQAQAALGNTVLLAFIDRCLATHTPKPDFPHVNFGFMWAYRRDEVSRANAEVSTQQRRQEAEAEIQAEMDEGDIEW
;
A
#
# COMPACT_ATOMS: atom_id res chain seq x y z
N MET A 1 37.39 10.65 -20.67
CA MET A 1 36.49 11.23 -19.64
C MET A 1 35.46 10.17 -19.29
N PRO A 2 35.40 9.62 -18.05
CA PRO A 2 34.38 8.62 -17.74
C PRO A 2 33.02 9.31 -17.62
N VAL A 3 32.05 8.82 -18.40
CA VAL A 3 30.65 9.27 -18.35
C VAL A 3 30.01 8.66 -17.11
N ASN A 4 29.70 9.50 -16.14
CA ASN A 4 29.00 9.12 -14.90
C ASN A 4 27.54 8.80 -15.23
N ASN A 5 27.23 7.53 -15.47
CA ASN A 5 25.88 7.08 -15.80
C ASN A 5 25.06 6.92 -14.50
N ARG A 6 24.62 8.04 -13.91
CA ARG A 6 23.55 8.01 -12.90
C ARG A 6 22.23 7.89 -13.65
N THR A 7 21.84 6.67 -14.01
CA THR A 7 20.45 6.35 -14.36
C THR A 7 19.60 6.51 -13.10
N GLY A 8 19.32 7.77 -12.74
CA GLY A 8 18.51 8.14 -11.59
C GLY A 8 17.05 7.87 -11.90
N ARG A 9 16.62 6.61 -11.78
CA ARG A 9 15.19 6.27 -11.76
C ARG A 9 14.54 7.08 -10.63
N LYS A 10 13.48 7.83 -10.93
CA LYS A 10 12.72 8.56 -9.90
C LYS A 10 12.29 7.54 -8.83
N PRO A 11 12.46 7.83 -7.53
CA PRO A 11 12.03 6.91 -6.48
C PRO A 11 10.55 6.54 -6.63
N GLY A 12 10.24 5.24 -6.74
CA GLY A 12 8.88 4.72 -6.94
C GLY A 12 8.41 4.63 -8.40
N ALA A 13 9.28 4.85 -9.39
CA ALA A 13 8.94 4.69 -10.81
C ALA A 13 8.90 3.23 -11.29
N ASP A 14 9.19 2.30 -10.39
CA ASP A 14 9.10 0.84 -10.54
C ASP A 14 7.81 0.25 -9.97
N TYR A 15 6.92 1.10 -9.42
CA TYR A 15 5.52 0.78 -9.22
C TYR A 15 4.76 0.85 -10.56
N PRO A 16 3.80 -0.06 -10.86
CA PRO A 16 3.28 -1.14 -10.01
C PRO A 16 4.04 -2.49 -10.13
N ASP A 17 5.05 -2.58 -10.98
CA ASP A 17 5.68 -3.85 -11.37
C ASP A 17 6.49 -4.54 -10.25
N LYS A 18 6.82 -3.82 -9.17
CA LYS A 18 7.60 -4.34 -8.04
C LYS A 18 6.73 -5.12 -7.04
N PRO A 19 7.18 -6.26 -6.49
CA PRO A 19 6.48 -6.97 -5.43
C PRO A 19 6.21 -6.10 -4.20
N ILE A 20 5.02 -6.24 -3.60
CA ILE A 20 4.59 -5.44 -2.43
C ILE A 20 5.59 -5.49 -1.27
N ALA A 21 6.27 -6.63 -1.07
CA ALA A 21 7.28 -6.78 -0.02
C ALA A 21 8.43 -5.78 -0.15
N GLU A 22 8.74 -5.32 -1.36
CA GLU A 22 9.86 -4.42 -1.65
C GLU A 22 9.44 -2.94 -1.77
N TRP A 23 8.16 -2.64 -1.58
CA TRP A 23 7.66 -1.27 -1.66
C TRP A 23 8.26 -0.40 -0.55
N ASN A 24 8.61 0.82 -0.92
CA ASN A 24 9.03 1.87 0.01
C ASN A 24 7.99 3.00 0.02
N VAL A 25 8.22 4.01 0.87
CA VAL A 25 7.33 5.16 1.03
C VAL A 25 6.96 5.86 -0.28
N ASN A 26 7.85 5.92 -1.27
CA ASN A 26 7.52 6.56 -2.55
C ASN A 26 6.60 5.68 -3.42
N HIS A 27 6.70 4.35 -3.31
CA HIS A 27 5.75 3.43 -3.96
C HIS A 27 4.36 3.61 -3.35
N TRP A 28 4.26 3.64 -2.02
CA TRP A 28 3.00 3.90 -1.32
C TRP A 28 2.35 5.22 -1.71
N HIS A 29 3.16 6.26 -1.81
CA HIS A 29 2.68 7.56 -2.23
C HIS A 29 2.16 7.56 -3.67
N ARG A 30 2.82 6.81 -4.57
CA ARG A 30 2.34 6.66 -5.95
C ARG A 30 1.06 5.83 -6.00
N TYR A 31 1.01 4.73 -5.25
CA TYR A 31 -0.18 3.90 -5.08
C TYR A 31 -1.40 4.73 -4.68
N LEU A 32 -1.27 5.57 -3.66
CA LEU A 32 -2.35 6.43 -3.16
C LEU A 32 -2.85 7.44 -4.19
N ILE A 33 -1.92 8.04 -4.95
CA ILE A 33 -2.26 8.96 -6.03
C ILE A 33 -3.05 8.22 -7.12
N ASP A 34 -2.51 7.09 -7.60
CA ASP A 34 -3.10 6.35 -8.71
C ASP A 34 -4.48 5.78 -8.31
N LYS A 35 -4.62 5.26 -7.08
CA LYS A 35 -5.90 4.73 -6.60
C LYS A 35 -6.96 5.80 -6.36
N ASN A 36 -6.60 6.99 -5.89
CA ASN A 36 -7.59 8.06 -5.76
C ASN A 36 -8.04 8.60 -7.12
N ALA A 37 -7.13 8.66 -8.10
CA ALA A 37 -7.51 8.98 -9.47
C ALA A 37 -8.44 7.90 -10.07
N GLU A 38 -8.12 6.62 -9.88
CA GLU A 38 -8.93 5.49 -10.38
C GLU A 38 -10.33 5.42 -9.73
N LEU A 39 -10.40 5.55 -8.39
CA LEU A 39 -11.63 5.29 -7.65
C LEU A 39 -12.54 6.52 -7.54
N PHE A 40 -11.97 7.72 -7.53
CA PHE A 40 -12.71 8.94 -7.20
C PHE A 40 -12.58 10.05 -8.25
N ASP A 41 -11.82 9.84 -9.33
CA ASP A 41 -11.52 10.85 -10.36
C ASP A 41 -11.06 12.20 -9.75
N ALA A 42 -10.28 12.12 -8.67
CA ALA A 42 -9.90 13.26 -7.85
C ALA A 42 -8.38 13.37 -7.69
N GLU A 43 -7.89 14.63 -7.68
CA GLU A 43 -6.49 14.90 -7.40
C GLU A 43 -6.16 14.56 -5.94
N TYR A 44 -5.13 13.74 -5.74
CA TYR A 44 -4.69 13.38 -4.40
C TYR A 44 -3.97 14.55 -3.73
N ILE A 45 -4.54 15.03 -2.63
CA ILE A 45 -3.98 16.11 -1.81
C ILE A 45 -3.72 15.61 -0.38
N PRO A 46 -2.49 15.77 0.16
CA PRO A 46 -2.10 15.24 1.48
C PRO A 46 -2.87 15.94 2.61
N PHE A 47 -3.05 15.31 3.77
CA PHE A 47 -3.84 15.89 4.87
C PHE A 47 -3.20 17.15 5.52
N GLY A 48 -4.02 17.99 6.17
CA GLY A 48 -3.55 19.01 7.12
C GLY A 48 -3.61 20.48 6.68
N LYS A 49 -3.04 21.37 7.51
CA LYS A 49 -2.95 22.83 7.27
C LYS A 49 -1.51 23.24 7.02
N GLY A 50 -1.31 24.37 6.32
CA GLY A 50 0.01 24.91 6.02
C GLY A 50 0.53 24.55 4.62
N PRO A 51 1.83 24.80 4.34
CA PRO A 51 2.41 24.60 3.02
C PRO A 51 2.28 23.16 2.51
N ILE A 52 1.92 23.01 1.24
CA ILE A 52 1.71 21.68 0.62
C ILE A 52 2.96 20.79 0.72
N SER A 53 4.16 21.36 0.59
CA SER A 53 5.43 20.63 0.74
C SER A 53 5.63 20.05 2.14
N GLN A 54 5.18 20.76 3.18
CA GLN A 54 5.24 20.28 4.55
C GLN A 54 4.23 19.15 4.79
N ARG A 55 3.02 19.28 4.25
CA ARG A 55 1.98 18.24 4.33
C ARG A 55 2.45 16.94 3.70
N TRP A 56 3.07 17.02 2.51
CA TRP A 56 3.69 15.86 1.86
C TRP A 56 4.80 15.22 2.70
N ARG A 57 5.67 16.04 3.32
CA ARG A 57 6.73 15.53 4.19
C ARG A 57 6.16 14.80 5.41
N THR A 58 5.12 15.36 6.03
CA THR A 58 4.43 14.75 7.17
C THR A 58 3.80 13.42 6.77
N GLU A 59 3.07 13.38 5.66
CA GLU A 59 2.40 12.16 5.20
C GLU A 59 3.40 11.05 4.86
N LYS A 60 4.54 11.38 4.22
CA LYS A 60 5.64 10.42 4.02
C LYS A 60 6.21 9.89 5.33
N GLY A 61 6.31 10.73 6.36
CA GLY A 61 6.72 10.31 7.71
C GLY A 61 5.71 9.34 8.33
N GLN A 62 4.41 9.61 8.18
CA GLN A 62 3.34 8.73 8.66
C GLN A 62 3.35 7.39 7.93
N LEU A 63 3.49 7.39 6.60
CA LEU A 63 3.62 6.17 5.80
C LEU A 63 4.82 5.33 6.25
N LYS A 64 5.99 5.97 6.48
CA LYS A 64 7.17 5.26 6.99
C LYS A 64 6.92 4.60 8.34
N GLN A 65 6.25 5.31 9.25
CA GLN A 65 5.91 4.77 10.58
C GLN A 65 4.90 3.63 10.49
N ALA A 66 3.84 3.79 9.70
CA ALA A 66 2.84 2.75 9.51
C ALA A 66 3.43 1.51 8.84
N GLN A 67 4.28 1.69 7.83
CA GLN A 67 5.02 0.62 7.18
C GLN A 67 5.91 -0.14 8.18
N ALA A 68 6.64 0.58 9.05
CA ALA A 68 7.46 -0.05 10.07
C ALA A 68 6.64 -0.81 11.12
N ALA A 69 5.44 -0.33 11.44
CA ALA A 69 4.57 -0.93 12.45
C ALA A 69 3.78 -2.14 11.94
N LEU A 70 3.33 -2.11 10.68
CA LEU A 70 2.39 -3.09 10.11
C LEU A 70 3.04 -4.04 9.10
N GLY A 71 4.16 -3.65 8.50
CA GLY A 71 4.67 -4.28 7.28
C GLY A 71 3.82 -3.91 6.05
N ASN A 72 4.33 -4.25 4.86
CA ASN A 72 3.71 -3.81 3.60
C ASN A 72 2.38 -4.51 3.29
N THR A 73 2.23 -5.80 3.61
CA THR A 73 1.02 -6.58 3.31
C THR A 73 -0.18 -6.10 4.11
N VAL A 74 -0.02 -5.92 5.42
CA VAL A 74 -1.09 -5.39 6.29
C VAL A 74 -1.38 -3.93 5.96
N LEU A 75 -0.35 -3.13 5.64
CA LEU A 75 -0.55 -1.75 5.21
C LEU A 75 -1.37 -1.66 3.91
N LEU A 76 -1.16 -2.57 2.96
CA LEU A 76 -1.96 -2.65 1.73
C LEU A 76 -3.43 -2.91 2.07
N ALA A 77 -3.70 -3.99 2.80
CA ALA A 77 -5.06 -4.37 3.18
C ALA A 77 -5.77 -3.26 3.99
N PHE A 78 -5.03 -2.55 4.86
CA PHE A 78 -5.55 -1.41 5.59
C PHE A 78 -5.96 -0.26 4.67
N ILE A 79 -5.10 0.13 3.73
CA ILE A 79 -5.37 1.22 2.79
C ILE A 79 -6.54 0.85 1.88
N ASP A 80 -6.55 -0.37 1.35
CA ASP A 80 -7.61 -0.85 0.44
C ASP A 80 -8.96 -0.86 1.12
N ARG A 81 -9.03 -1.28 2.39
CA ARG A 81 -10.24 -1.16 3.20
C ARG A 81 -10.69 0.29 3.38
N CYS A 82 -9.76 1.19 3.66
CA CYS A 82 -10.09 2.60 3.80
C CYS A 82 -10.62 3.20 2.49
N LEU A 83 -10.02 2.84 1.36
CA LEU A 83 -10.46 3.27 0.03
C LEU A 83 -11.85 2.70 -0.31
N ALA A 84 -12.05 1.41 -0.12
CA ALA A 84 -13.31 0.72 -0.44
C ALA A 84 -14.49 1.21 0.39
N THR A 85 -14.25 1.63 1.63
CA THR A 85 -15.29 2.14 2.54
C THR A 85 -15.45 3.65 2.49
N HIS A 86 -14.63 4.37 1.72
CA HIS A 86 -14.75 5.80 1.59
C HIS A 86 -15.90 6.15 0.63
N THR A 87 -16.79 7.03 1.09
CA THR A 87 -17.81 7.63 0.25
C THR A 87 -17.39 9.06 -0.06
N PRO A 88 -17.06 9.39 -1.33
CA PRO A 88 -16.73 10.74 -1.75
C PRO A 88 -17.86 11.72 -1.40
N LYS A 89 -17.48 12.88 -0.90
CA LYS A 89 -18.40 13.99 -0.60
C LYS A 89 -17.94 15.25 -1.34
N PRO A 90 -18.81 16.23 -1.61
CA PRO A 90 -18.41 17.46 -2.31
C PRO A 90 -17.21 18.17 -1.67
N ASP A 91 -17.15 18.21 -0.34
CA ASP A 91 -16.05 18.83 0.41
C ASP A 91 -14.79 17.94 0.53
N PHE A 92 -14.96 16.63 0.32
CA PHE A 92 -13.94 15.61 0.48
C PHE A 92 -14.07 14.57 -0.64
N PRO A 93 -13.69 14.93 -1.88
CA PRO A 93 -13.85 14.06 -3.04
C PRO A 93 -12.88 12.88 -3.02
N HIS A 94 -11.83 12.93 -2.21
CA HIS A 94 -10.77 11.93 -2.12
C HIS A 94 -10.43 11.61 -0.66
N VAL A 95 -9.66 10.54 -0.46
CA VAL A 95 -9.15 10.15 0.85
C VAL A 95 -7.62 10.08 0.84
N ASN A 96 -7.01 10.75 1.80
CA ASN A 96 -5.56 10.78 1.99
C ASN A 96 -5.12 9.90 3.16
N PHE A 97 -3.86 9.49 3.13
CA PHE A 97 -3.29 8.61 4.15
C PHE A 97 -3.31 9.25 5.54
N GLY A 98 -3.08 10.55 5.64
CA GLY A 98 -3.16 11.25 6.93
C GLY A 98 -4.53 11.10 7.61
N PHE A 99 -5.63 11.19 6.85
CA PHE A 99 -6.98 10.95 7.36
C PHE A 99 -7.18 9.48 7.75
N MET A 100 -6.79 8.53 6.89
CA MET A 100 -6.88 7.10 7.19
C MET A 100 -6.16 6.78 8.50
N TRP A 101 -4.92 7.25 8.64
CA TRP A 101 -4.06 6.95 9.78
C TRP A 101 -4.46 7.66 11.06
N ALA A 102 -5.17 8.80 10.97
CA ALA A 102 -5.66 9.52 12.14
C ALA A 102 -7.00 8.98 12.64
N TYR A 103 -7.92 8.64 11.73
CA TYR A 103 -9.33 8.40 12.07
C TYR A 103 -9.85 7.00 11.77
N ARG A 104 -9.13 6.20 10.99
CA ARG A 104 -9.56 4.86 10.57
C ARG A 104 -8.67 3.74 11.13
N ARG A 105 -7.88 4.01 12.18
CA ARG A 105 -6.96 3.01 12.77
C ARG A 105 -7.64 1.73 13.24
N ASP A 106 -8.93 1.78 13.52
CA ASP A 106 -9.76 0.62 13.83
C ASP A 106 -9.79 -0.41 12.68
N GLU A 107 -9.63 0.02 11.42
CA GLU A 107 -9.53 -0.88 10.26
C GLU A 107 -8.25 -1.72 10.27
N VAL A 108 -7.21 -1.33 11.01
CA VAL A 108 -5.95 -2.07 11.11
C VAL A 108 -6.17 -3.47 11.69
N SER A 109 -7.03 -3.60 12.71
CA SER A 109 -7.36 -4.90 13.29
C SER A 109 -8.04 -5.82 12.27
N ARG A 110 -8.90 -5.26 11.42
CA ARG A 110 -9.57 -6.00 10.35
C ARG A 110 -8.59 -6.40 9.24
N ALA A 111 -7.68 -5.49 8.87
CA ALA A 111 -6.62 -5.77 7.91
C ALA A 111 -5.69 -6.89 8.39
N ASN A 112 -5.32 -6.91 9.67
CA ASN A 112 -4.53 -8.00 10.25
C ASN A 112 -5.24 -9.35 10.17
N ALA A 113 -6.53 -9.39 10.53
CA ALA A 113 -7.32 -10.62 10.47
C ALA A 113 -7.46 -11.15 9.03
N GLU A 114 -7.60 -10.25 8.06
CA GLU A 114 -7.67 -10.56 6.64
C GLU A 114 -6.36 -11.16 6.12
N VAL A 115 -5.23 -10.49 6.38
CA VAL A 115 -3.90 -10.98 5.97
C VAL A 115 -3.58 -12.32 6.60
N SER A 116 -3.86 -12.49 7.90
CA SER A 116 -3.67 -13.79 8.58
C SER A 116 -4.53 -14.90 7.98
N THR A 117 -5.75 -14.59 7.53
CA THR A 117 -6.62 -15.58 6.88
C THR A 117 -6.12 -15.92 5.48
N GLN A 118 -5.64 -14.93 4.73
CA GLN A 118 -5.05 -15.16 3.41
C GLN A 118 -3.78 -15.99 3.50
N GLN A 119 -2.90 -15.71 4.46
CA GLN A 119 -1.67 -16.49 4.69
C GLN A 119 -1.99 -17.96 5.00
N ARG A 120 -2.92 -18.23 5.92
CA ARG A 120 -3.33 -19.61 6.24
C ARG A 120 -3.92 -20.35 5.04
N ARG A 121 -4.63 -19.65 4.16
CA ARG A 121 -5.16 -20.25 2.91
C ARG A 121 -4.03 -20.58 1.94
N GLN A 122 -3.10 -19.65 1.74
CA GLN A 122 -1.94 -19.87 0.87
C GLN A 122 -1.05 -21.01 1.36
N GLU A 123 -0.85 -21.11 2.67
CA GLU A 123 -0.11 -22.23 3.29
C GLU A 123 -0.82 -23.57 3.05
N ALA A 124 -2.13 -23.65 3.27
CA ALA A 124 -2.90 -24.85 3.01
C ALA A 124 -2.93 -25.24 1.52
N GLU A 125 -3.06 -24.26 0.62
CA GLU A 125 -3.01 -24.48 -0.83
C GLU A 125 -1.62 -24.97 -1.27
N ALA A 126 -0.55 -24.42 -0.69
CA ALA A 126 0.82 -24.86 -0.97
C ALA A 126 1.08 -26.28 -0.45
N GLU A 127 0.54 -26.64 0.71
CA GLU A 127 0.62 -28.00 1.27
C GLU A 127 -0.12 -29.00 0.37
N ILE A 128 -1.35 -28.70 -0.05
CA ILE A 128 -2.11 -29.54 -0.99
C ILE A 128 -1.36 -29.69 -2.32
N GLN A 129 -0.80 -28.59 -2.85
CA GLN A 129 -0.06 -28.63 -4.11
C GLN A 129 1.23 -29.45 -4.00
N ALA A 130 1.92 -29.40 -2.87
CA ALA A 130 3.11 -30.20 -2.61
C ALA A 130 2.78 -31.70 -2.50
N GLU A 131 1.67 -32.06 -1.82
CA GLU A 131 1.19 -33.44 -1.76
C GLU A 131 0.81 -33.99 -3.14
N MET A 132 0.19 -33.17 -4.00
CA MET A 132 -0.13 -33.55 -5.38
C MET A 132 1.14 -33.77 -6.24
N ASP A 133 2.12 -32.88 -6.11
CA ASP A 133 3.39 -32.97 -6.86
C ASP A 133 4.24 -34.18 -6.40
N GLU A 134 4.26 -34.49 -5.10
CA GLU A 134 4.96 -35.68 -4.57
C GLU A 134 4.29 -36.99 -4.99
N GLY A 135 2.96 -37.02 -5.07
CA GLY A 135 2.21 -38.19 -5.56
C GLY A 135 2.35 -38.47 -7.06
N ASP A 136 2.63 -37.45 -7.87
CA ASP A 136 2.86 -37.58 -9.32
C ASP A 136 4.29 -38.06 -9.69
N ILE A 137 5.22 -38.13 -8.72
CA ILE A 137 6.60 -38.59 -8.92
C ILE A 137 6.75 -40.12 -8.76
N GLU A 138 5.77 -40.83 -8.22
CA GLU A 138 5.78 -42.31 -8.17
C GLU A 138 5.27 -42.96 -9.47
N TRP A 139 6.14 -43.10 -10.49
CA TRP A 139 5.99 -44.07 -11.59
C TRP A 139 7.33 -44.55 -12.15
#